data_AF-X0TKZ1-F1
#
_entry.id   AF-X0TKZ1-F1
#
_cell.length_a   1.000
_cell.length_b   1.000
_cell.length_c   1.000
_cell.angle_alpha   90.00
_cell.angle_beta   90.00
_cell.angle_gamma   90.00
#
_symmetry.space_group_name_H-M   'P 1'
#
loop_
_entity.id
_entity.type
_entity.pdbx_description
1 polymer ?
#
loop_
_entity_poly.entity_id
_entity_poly.type
_entity_poly.pdbx_seq_one_letter_code
_entity_poly.pdbx_strand_id
1 'polypeptide(L)'
;FDLPTQVGLNSDDPAAEGEVGRVGMAVDTLEDFEIAFRGIDLDKITVSLTINGSAAILIAMYFAMAEKRGYDIGKLRGTAQNDILKEFIGRGTWIFPVKPSIKLVGDTILYCAEHAPLYSPVSVCGYHIRESGANPVQEMAYAFCIAKAYIDHVLDRGLQIDDFASRLSFNFDIHGNFFEQVAKFRAGRRLWARILKEQYHTQNPRSMWLRMIAGGGGGGLTIEQPENNIVRGAYYALISALSGTQTMALCSYDEAYTIPTEKAARISLRTMQILIEEMGLCDTVDPLAGSYYVETLTNQMEERIRGAMDELDAQGGIVPAIAEGRIQNAISRQAYER
;
A
#
# COMPACT_ATOMS: atom_id res chain seq x y z
N PHE A 1 -3.87 10.94 8.19
CA PHE A 1 -4.29 12.33 7.96
C PHE A 1 -5.80 12.37 7.99
N ASP A 2 -6.41 13.49 8.40
CA ASP A 2 -7.86 13.66 8.30
C ASP A 2 -8.32 13.80 6.84
N LEU A 3 -9.63 13.90 6.62
CA LEU A 3 -10.18 14.01 5.27
C LEU A 3 -9.80 15.34 4.59
N PRO A 4 -9.90 16.52 5.23
CA PRO A 4 -9.49 17.80 4.65
C PRO A 4 -8.05 17.79 4.12
N THR A 5 -7.09 17.33 4.94
CA THR A 5 -5.69 17.20 4.53
C THR A 5 -5.54 16.28 3.31
N GLN A 6 -6.26 15.16 3.29
CA GLN A 6 -6.20 14.18 2.18
C GLN A 6 -6.69 14.77 0.85
N VAL A 7 -7.68 15.66 0.88
CA VAL A 7 -8.23 16.34 -0.30
C VAL A 7 -7.68 17.75 -0.53
N GLY A 8 -6.65 18.15 0.22
CA GLY A 8 -5.93 19.41 0.02
C GLY A 8 -6.70 20.66 0.44
N LEU A 9 -7.57 20.54 1.45
CA LEU A 9 -8.26 21.66 2.08
C LEU A 9 -7.57 22.03 3.39
N ASN A 10 -7.54 23.32 3.70
CA ASN A 10 -7.18 23.79 5.04
C ASN A 10 -8.33 23.54 6.02
N SER A 11 -8.03 23.46 7.31
CA SER A 11 -9.00 23.28 8.38
C SER A 11 -10.07 24.39 8.48
N ASP A 12 -9.81 25.58 7.92
CA ASP A 12 -10.75 26.70 7.89
C ASP A 12 -11.60 26.78 6.61
N ASP A 13 -11.40 25.85 5.67
CA ASP A 13 -12.25 25.75 4.47
C ASP A 13 -13.68 25.35 4.88
N PRO A 14 -14.73 26.03 4.39
CA PRO A 14 -16.11 25.66 4.68
C PRO A 14 -16.46 24.20 4.35
N ALA A 15 -15.81 23.58 3.37
CA ALA A 15 -16.02 22.17 3.01
C ALA A 15 -15.33 21.19 3.97
N ALA A 16 -14.46 21.66 4.88
CA ALA A 16 -13.80 20.86 5.90
C ALA A 16 -14.62 20.71 7.19
N GLU A 17 -15.73 21.46 7.33
CA GLU A 17 -16.55 21.47 8.55
C GLU A 17 -17.00 20.06 8.95
N GLY A 18 -16.73 19.68 10.20
CA GLY A 18 -17.08 18.37 10.77
C GLY A 18 -16.09 17.23 10.48
N GLU A 19 -15.08 17.46 9.64
CA GLU A 19 -14.12 16.43 9.24
C GLU A 19 -12.69 16.68 9.74
N VAL A 20 -12.39 17.90 10.21
CA VAL A 20 -11.09 18.28 10.80
C VAL A 20 -10.74 17.38 11.98
N GLY A 21 -9.60 16.70 11.92
CA GLY A 21 -9.09 15.85 13.00
C GLY A 21 -9.88 14.55 13.26
N ARG A 22 -10.94 14.25 12.49
CA ARG A 22 -11.89 13.19 12.81
C ARG A 22 -11.33 11.78 12.60
N VAL A 23 -10.63 11.57 11.49
CA VAL A 23 -10.11 10.25 11.07
C VAL A 23 -8.58 10.20 11.05
N GLY A 24 -7.92 11.26 11.51
CA GLY A 24 -6.48 11.36 11.58
C GLY A 24 -6.04 12.78 11.92
N MET A 25 -4.72 12.99 11.89
CA MET A 25 -4.11 14.30 12.12
C MET A 25 -4.47 15.30 11.00
N ALA A 26 -4.88 16.51 11.39
CA ALA A 26 -5.00 17.68 10.52
C ALA A 26 -3.60 18.26 10.25
N VAL A 27 -3.30 18.60 9.00
CA VAL A 27 -2.04 19.23 8.60
C VAL A 27 -2.35 20.30 7.56
N ASP A 28 -2.25 21.56 7.98
CA ASP A 28 -2.49 22.73 7.13
C ASP A 28 -1.15 23.35 6.71
N THR A 29 -0.15 23.28 7.58
CA THR A 29 1.14 23.97 7.43
C THR A 29 2.32 23.08 7.81
N LEU A 30 3.53 23.58 7.53
CA LEU A 30 4.77 22.94 7.97
C LEU A 30 4.86 22.84 9.52
N GLU A 31 4.30 23.80 10.24
CA GLU A 31 4.34 23.82 11.71
C GLU A 31 3.63 22.61 12.31
N ASP A 32 2.56 22.12 11.69
CA ASP A 32 1.83 20.93 12.14
C ASP A 32 2.72 19.68 12.09
N PHE A 33 3.53 19.54 11.03
CA PHE A 33 4.56 18.50 10.96
C PHE A 33 5.64 18.67 12.02
N GLU A 34 6.09 19.90 12.28
CA GLU A 34 7.10 20.19 13.31
C GLU A 34 6.60 19.83 14.71
N ILE A 35 5.32 20.06 14.99
CA ILE A 35 4.65 19.64 16.23
C ILE A 35 4.57 18.12 16.28
N ALA A 36 4.05 17.47 15.22
CA ALA A 36 3.84 16.03 15.18
C ALA A 36 5.13 15.21 15.35
N PHE A 37 6.25 15.70 14.79
CA PHE A 37 7.54 15.02 14.85
C PHE A 37 8.46 15.53 15.97
N ARG A 38 7.97 16.38 16.88
CA ARG A 38 8.75 16.91 18.00
C ARG A 38 9.30 15.77 18.87
N GLY A 39 10.62 15.73 19.03
CA GLY A 39 11.30 14.71 19.83
C GLY A 39 11.43 13.34 19.16
N ILE A 40 11.02 13.20 17.90
CA ILE A 40 11.21 11.97 17.12
C ILE A 40 12.55 12.03 16.36
N ASP A 41 13.38 11.01 16.51
CA ASP A 41 14.65 10.84 15.80
C ASP A 41 14.41 10.25 14.41
N LEU A 42 14.39 11.09 13.37
CA LEU A 42 13.95 10.71 12.02
C LEU A 42 14.89 9.71 11.32
N ASP A 43 16.16 9.67 11.69
CA ASP A 43 17.16 8.77 11.13
C ASP A 43 17.19 7.39 11.80
N LYS A 44 16.47 7.22 12.92
CA LYS A 44 16.34 5.96 13.66
C LYS A 44 15.06 5.19 13.36
N ILE A 45 14.09 5.83 12.70
CA ILE A 45 12.80 5.23 12.36
C ILE A 45 12.52 5.33 10.86
N THR A 46 11.57 4.54 10.37
CA THR A 46 11.00 4.72 9.03
C THR A 46 9.67 5.43 9.17
N VAL A 47 9.48 6.54 8.45
CA VAL A 47 8.22 7.31 8.50
C VAL A 47 7.34 6.96 7.30
N SER A 48 6.12 6.50 7.57
CA SER A 48 5.13 6.18 6.54
C SER A 48 3.99 7.20 6.52
N LEU A 49 3.74 7.81 5.37
CA LEU A 49 2.68 8.79 5.15
C LEU A 49 1.57 8.16 4.29
N THR A 50 0.44 7.83 4.91
CA THR A 50 -0.76 7.37 4.19
C THR A 50 -1.50 8.58 3.59
N ILE A 51 -0.95 9.12 2.50
CA ILE A 51 -1.44 10.31 1.80
C ILE A 51 -1.38 10.12 0.29
N ASN A 52 -2.36 10.67 -0.45
CA ASN A 52 -2.49 10.47 -1.90
C ASN A 52 -2.76 11.77 -2.66
N GLY A 53 -3.99 12.31 -2.65
CA GLY A 53 -4.36 13.48 -3.44
C GLY A 53 -3.43 14.68 -3.27
N SER A 54 -3.03 14.95 -2.03
CA SER A 54 -2.09 16.01 -1.64
C SER A 54 -0.65 15.51 -1.40
N ALA A 55 -0.32 14.26 -1.74
CA ALA A 55 0.93 13.61 -1.32
C ALA A 55 2.20 14.40 -1.68
N ALA A 56 2.29 14.99 -2.86
CA ALA A 56 3.44 15.78 -3.27
C ALA A 56 3.75 16.93 -2.29
N ILE A 57 2.70 17.58 -1.77
CA ILE A 57 2.81 18.67 -0.79
C ILE A 57 3.28 18.14 0.56
N LEU A 58 2.65 17.07 1.06
CA LEU A 58 2.97 16.52 2.38
C LEU A 58 4.37 15.87 2.41
N ILE A 59 4.82 15.26 1.31
CA ILE A 59 6.21 14.78 1.14
C ILE A 59 7.18 15.97 1.19
N ALA A 60 6.88 17.07 0.48
CA ALA A 60 7.71 18.27 0.51
C ALA A 60 7.78 18.89 1.91
N MET A 61 6.66 18.97 2.63
CA MET A 61 6.63 19.43 4.03
C MET A 61 7.44 18.51 4.94
N TYR A 62 7.35 17.18 4.78
CA TYR A 62 8.15 16.23 5.56
C TYR A 62 9.66 16.46 5.34
N PHE A 63 10.10 16.61 4.09
CA PHE A 63 11.50 16.90 3.79
C PHE A 63 11.94 18.27 4.30
N ALA A 64 11.15 19.33 4.11
CA ALA A 64 11.47 20.66 4.63
C ALA A 64 11.60 20.67 6.16
N MET A 65 10.72 19.95 6.87
CA MET A 65 10.80 19.78 8.33
C MET A 65 12.08 19.03 8.72
N ALA A 66 12.44 17.98 8.00
CA ALA A 66 13.65 17.22 8.26
C ALA A 66 14.92 18.05 8.04
N GLU A 67 15.00 18.78 6.93
CA GLU A 67 16.12 19.68 6.61
C GLU A 67 16.26 20.80 7.64
N LYS A 68 15.15 21.43 8.05
CA LYS A 68 15.13 22.46 9.10
C LYS A 68 15.65 21.93 10.43
N ARG A 69 15.47 20.64 10.71
CA ARG A 69 15.99 19.95 11.90
C ARG A 69 17.41 19.40 11.72
N GLY A 70 18.06 19.66 10.58
CA GLY A 70 19.45 19.28 10.30
C GLY A 70 19.64 17.85 9.83
N TYR A 71 18.58 17.16 9.42
CA TYR A 71 18.69 15.81 8.85
C TYR A 71 19.09 15.85 7.37
N ASP A 72 19.89 14.87 6.98
CA ASP A 72 20.24 14.59 5.58
C ASP A 72 19.12 13.75 4.95
N ILE A 73 18.29 14.36 4.10
CA ILE A 73 17.14 13.69 3.45
C ILE A 73 17.57 12.49 2.61
N GLY A 74 18.82 12.47 2.10
CA GLY A 74 19.36 11.36 1.33
C GLY A 74 19.54 10.09 2.15
N LYS A 75 19.56 10.19 3.47
CA LYS A 75 19.69 9.06 4.42
C LYS A 75 18.37 8.64 5.06
N LEU A 76 17.30 9.43 4.89
CA LEU A 76 16.04 9.15 5.54
C LEU A 76 15.32 7.99 4.86
N ARG A 77 14.77 7.11 5.69
CA ARG A 77 13.90 6.02 5.24
C ARG A 77 12.47 6.44 5.48
N GLY A 78 11.65 6.27 4.47
CA GLY A 78 10.23 6.54 4.58
C GLY A 78 9.47 6.04 3.37
N THR A 79 8.15 6.14 3.46
CA THR A 79 7.25 5.75 2.40
C THR A 79 6.09 6.75 2.35
N ALA A 80 5.70 7.17 1.16
CA ALA A 80 4.39 7.78 0.95
C ALA A 80 3.51 6.77 0.19
N GLN A 81 2.20 6.77 0.47
CA GLN A 81 1.30 5.93 -0.32
C GLN A 81 1.27 6.43 -1.77
N ASN A 82 0.90 7.70 -1.98
CA ASN A 82 1.03 8.42 -3.26
C ASN A 82 0.58 7.59 -4.48
N ASP A 83 -0.44 6.77 -4.30
CA ASP A 83 -1.02 5.94 -5.34
C ASP A 83 -2.35 6.56 -5.71
N ILE A 84 -2.34 7.44 -6.71
CA ILE A 84 -3.53 8.20 -7.09
C ILE A 84 -4.50 7.39 -7.95
N LEU A 85 -4.02 6.39 -8.70
CA LEU A 85 -4.87 5.55 -9.54
C LEU A 85 -5.88 4.74 -8.73
N LYS A 86 -5.46 4.17 -7.59
CA LYS A 86 -6.40 3.46 -6.69
C LYS A 86 -7.38 4.38 -5.98
N GLU A 87 -7.10 5.69 -5.88
CA GLU A 87 -8.09 6.65 -5.34
C GLU A 87 -9.33 6.70 -6.22
N PHE A 88 -9.16 6.78 -7.55
CA PHE A 88 -10.26 6.75 -8.52
C PHE A 88 -11.03 5.43 -8.54
N ILE A 89 -10.44 4.36 -8.00
CA ILE A 89 -11.05 3.04 -7.98
C ILE A 89 -11.94 2.86 -6.75
N GLY A 90 -11.40 3.14 -5.56
CA GLY A 90 -12.00 2.66 -4.32
C GLY A 90 -12.08 3.64 -3.16
N ARG A 91 -11.19 4.65 -3.10
CA ARG A 91 -11.01 5.45 -1.88
C ARG A 91 -11.54 6.88 -1.94
N GLY A 92 -11.57 7.54 -3.10
CA GLY A 92 -12.27 8.82 -3.23
C GLY A 92 -11.47 10.10 -2.98
N THR A 93 -10.20 10.04 -2.57
CA THR A 93 -9.44 11.22 -2.11
C THR A 93 -8.52 11.82 -3.18
N TRP A 94 -9.00 11.90 -4.43
CA TRP A 94 -8.28 12.58 -5.51
C TRP A 94 -8.66 14.07 -5.61
N ILE A 95 -7.72 14.90 -6.06
CA ILE A 95 -7.93 16.36 -6.23
C ILE A 95 -8.00 16.72 -7.71
N PHE A 96 -7.05 16.21 -8.50
CA PHE A 96 -6.90 16.55 -9.92
C PHE A 96 -7.35 15.41 -10.82
N PRO A 97 -7.64 15.68 -12.12
CA PRO A 97 -7.90 14.63 -13.10
C PRO A 97 -6.76 13.61 -13.20
N VAL A 98 -7.05 12.43 -13.74
CA VAL A 98 -6.14 11.27 -13.80
C VAL A 98 -4.75 11.63 -14.36
N LYS A 99 -4.67 12.31 -15.50
CA LYS A 99 -3.37 12.60 -16.16
C LYS A 99 -2.47 13.57 -15.34
N PRO A 100 -2.93 14.76 -14.91
CA PRO A 100 -2.16 15.62 -14.01
C PRO A 100 -1.75 14.92 -12.70
N SER A 101 -2.63 14.07 -12.16
CA SER A 101 -2.37 13.29 -10.96
C SER A 101 -1.20 12.30 -11.15
N ILE A 102 -1.18 11.52 -12.23
CA ILE A 102 -0.04 10.63 -12.57
C ILE A 102 1.25 11.43 -12.74
N LYS A 103 1.18 12.62 -13.34
CA LYS A 103 2.35 13.50 -13.49
C LYS A 103 2.98 13.85 -12.14
N LEU A 104 2.17 14.20 -11.13
CA LEU A 104 2.66 14.51 -9.78
C LEU A 104 3.32 13.30 -9.12
N VAL A 105 2.76 12.10 -9.29
CA VAL A 105 3.39 10.85 -8.85
C VAL A 105 4.77 10.71 -9.51
N GLY A 106 4.85 10.89 -10.83
CA GLY A 106 6.12 10.90 -11.57
C GLY A 106 7.11 11.93 -11.01
N ASP A 107 6.68 13.18 -10.80
CA ASP A 107 7.54 14.25 -10.27
C ASP A 107 8.16 13.87 -8.91
N THR A 108 7.36 13.28 -8.01
CA THR A 108 7.85 12.81 -6.71
C THR A 108 8.83 11.63 -6.82
N ILE A 109 8.64 10.73 -7.80
CA ILE A 109 9.58 9.64 -8.07
C ILE A 109 10.92 10.19 -8.55
N LEU A 110 10.91 11.10 -9.55
CA LEU A 110 12.13 11.72 -10.06
C LEU A 110 12.88 12.47 -8.94
N TYR A 111 12.16 13.29 -8.16
CA TYR A 111 12.76 14.03 -7.04
C TYR A 111 13.42 13.10 -6.01
N CYS A 112 12.73 12.02 -5.62
CA CYS A 112 13.28 11.10 -4.64
C CYS A 112 14.45 10.29 -5.20
N ALA A 113 14.45 9.93 -6.48
CA ALA A 113 15.58 9.24 -7.10
C ALA A 113 16.87 10.09 -7.04
N GLU A 114 16.75 11.42 -7.19
CA GLU A 114 17.89 12.33 -7.15
C GLU A 114 18.30 12.74 -5.72
N HIS A 115 17.33 13.10 -4.87
CA HIS A 115 17.61 13.78 -3.59
C HIS A 115 17.33 12.91 -2.35
N ALA A 116 16.43 11.93 -2.44
CA ALA A 116 16.01 11.10 -1.31
C ALA A 116 15.98 9.60 -1.68
N PRO A 117 17.11 9.01 -2.12
CA PRO A 117 17.15 7.69 -2.75
C PRO A 117 16.81 6.52 -1.82
N LEU A 118 16.67 6.76 -0.51
CA LEU A 118 16.20 5.78 0.46
C LEU A 118 14.70 5.88 0.76
N TYR A 119 14.05 6.96 0.33
CA TYR A 119 12.61 7.14 0.44
C TYR A 119 11.87 6.33 -0.64
N SER A 120 10.72 5.76 -0.29
CA SER A 120 9.81 5.06 -1.20
C SER A 120 8.68 6.02 -1.58
N PRO A 121 8.79 6.77 -2.69
CA PRO A 121 7.85 7.84 -3.04
C PRO A 121 6.44 7.36 -3.38
N VAL A 122 6.28 6.06 -3.64
CA VAL A 122 5.00 5.44 -3.99
C VAL A 122 4.91 4.05 -3.36
N SER A 123 3.79 3.79 -2.70
CA SER A 123 3.36 2.47 -2.27
C SER A 123 2.07 2.09 -2.98
N VAL A 124 2.18 1.30 -4.05
CA VAL A 124 1.05 0.87 -4.88
C VAL A 124 0.12 -0.02 -4.05
N CYS A 125 -1.16 0.33 -4.01
CA CYS A 125 -2.05 -0.13 -2.97
C CYS A 125 -3.22 -0.96 -3.51
N GLY A 126 -3.08 -2.28 -3.43
CA GLY A 126 -4.17 -3.24 -3.65
C GLY A 126 -5.16 -3.29 -2.47
N TYR A 127 -4.73 -2.92 -1.26
CA TYR A 127 -5.57 -2.95 -0.05
C TYR A 127 -6.95 -2.29 -0.25
N HIS A 128 -6.99 -1.03 -0.70
CA HIS A 128 -8.25 -0.31 -0.86
C HIS A 128 -9.09 -0.86 -2.02
N ILE A 129 -8.44 -1.35 -3.08
CA ILE A 129 -9.12 -2.00 -4.21
C ILE A 129 -9.87 -3.24 -3.71
N ARG A 130 -9.21 -4.02 -2.84
CA ARG A 130 -9.76 -5.19 -2.16
C ARG A 130 -10.90 -4.84 -1.20
N GLU A 131 -10.74 -3.79 -0.40
CA GLU A 131 -11.79 -3.30 0.52
C GLU A 131 -13.02 -2.75 -0.21
N SER A 132 -12.87 -2.24 -1.43
CA SER A 132 -13.99 -1.83 -2.29
C SER A 132 -14.72 -3.02 -2.93
N GLY A 133 -14.25 -4.25 -2.71
CA GLY A 133 -14.94 -5.49 -3.10
C GLY A 133 -14.20 -6.33 -4.13
N ALA A 134 -12.98 -5.97 -4.55
CA ALA A 134 -12.22 -6.79 -5.48
C ALA A 134 -11.89 -8.18 -4.90
N ASN A 135 -11.79 -9.21 -5.74
CA ASN A 135 -11.29 -10.51 -5.31
C ASN A 135 -9.74 -10.51 -5.19
N PRO A 136 -9.09 -11.55 -4.60
CA PRO A 136 -7.63 -11.56 -4.39
C PRO A 136 -6.82 -11.49 -5.70
N VAL A 137 -7.39 -11.99 -6.80
CA VAL A 137 -6.76 -11.94 -8.13
C VAL A 137 -6.79 -10.51 -8.67
N GLN A 138 -7.95 -9.86 -8.62
CA GLN A 138 -8.14 -8.47 -9.06
C GLN A 138 -7.27 -7.50 -8.25
N GLU A 139 -7.17 -7.70 -6.93
CA GLU A 139 -6.30 -6.93 -6.05
C GLU A 139 -4.86 -6.88 -6.58
N MET A 140 -4.26 -8.05 -6.85
CA MET A 140 -2.88 -8.15 -7.33
C MET A 140 -2.73 -7.66 -8.76
N ALA A 141 -3.64 -8.06 -9.65
CA ALA A 141 -3.58 -7.70 -11.07
C ALA A 141 -3.67 -6.18 -11.26
N TYR A 142 -4.64 -5.53 -10.64
CA TYR A 142 -4.81 -4.08 -10.76
C TYR A 142 -3.66 -3.32 -10.10
N ALA A 143 -3.14 -3.77 -8.95
CA ALA A 143 -1.94 -3.19 -8.36
C ALA A 143 -0.73 -3.28 -9.30
N PHE A 144 -0.50 -4.43 -9.94
CA PHE A 144 0.63 -4.55 -10.88
C PHE A 144 0.44 -3.71 -12.13
N CYS A 145 -0.76 -3.61 -12.69
CA CYS A 145 -1.03 -2.72 -13.80
C CYS A 145 -0.86 -1.23 -13.42
N ILE A 146 -1.28 -0.82 -12.21
CA ILE A 146 -1.02 0.52 -11.67
C ILE A 146 0.49 0.79 -11.57
N ALA A 147 1.24 -0.16 -11.00
CA ALA A 147 2.69 -0.04 -10.88
C ALA A 147 3.37 0.09 -12.26
N LYS A 148 2.95 -0.73 -13.25
CA LYS A 148 3.40 -0.62 -14.65
C LYS A 148 3.13 0.78 -15.20
N ALA A 149 1.92 1.33 -15.02
CA ALA A 149 1.58 2.66 -15.49
C ALA A 149 2.46 3.77 -14.90
N TYR A 150 2.83 3.68 -13.62
CA TYR A 150 3.78 4.61 -13.01
C TYR A 150 5.21 4.42 -13.53
N ILE A 151 5.65 3.18 -13.70
CA ILE A 151 6.96 2.87 -14.28
C ILE A 151 7.06 3.45 -15.69
N ASP A 152 6.11 3.12 -16.57
CA ASP A 152 6.07 3.58 -17.96
C ASP A 152 6.13 5.11 -18.02
N HIS A 153 5.33 5.79 -17.19
CA HIS A 153 5.32 7.25 -17.11
C HIS A 153 6.69 7.85 -16.71
N VAL A 154 7.43 7.19 -15.82
CA VAL A 154 8.74 7.66 -15.36
C VAL A 154 9.84 7.32 -16.37
N LEU A 155 9.77 6.16 -17.03
CA LEU A 155 10.68 5.77 -18.12
C LEU A 155 10.57 6.73 -19.32
N ASP A 156 9.35 7.14 -19.68
CA ASP A 156 9.10 8.13 -20.73
C ASP A 156 9.75 9.50 -20.44
N ARG A 157 10.13 9.74 -19.19
CA ARG A 157 10.81 10.96 -18.72
C ARG A 157 12.32 10.79 -18.58
N GLY A 158 12.87 9.65 -18.99
CA GLY A 158 14.31 9.40 -19.13
C GLY A 158 15.00 8.78 -17.92
N LEU A 159 14.30 8.55 -16.80
CA LEU A 159 14.88 7.85 -15.65
C LEU A 159 15.00 6.36 -15.95
N GLN A 160 16.10 5.72 -15.56
CA GLN A 160 16.26 4.28 -15.82
C GLN A 160 15.53 3.45 -14.79
N ILE A 161 15.03 2.27 -15.18
CA ILE A 161 14.26 1.38 -14.29
C ILE A 161 14.98 1.12 -12.96
N ASP A 162 16.30 0.92 -13.01
CA ASP A 162 17.11 0.57 -11.85
C ASP A 162 17.42 1.73 -10.91
N ASP A 163 17.12 2.96 -11.31
CA ASP A 163 17.28 4.14 -10.46
C ASP A 163 16.15 4.26 -9.42
N PHE A 164 14.96 3.71 -9.71
CA PHE A 164 13.78 3.92 -8.87
C PHE A 164 12.94 2.67 -8.57
N ALA A 165 12.98 1.60 -9.38
CA ALA A 165 12.08 0.45 -9.19
C ALA A 165 12.28 -0.21 -7.81
N SER A 166 13.51 -0.25 -7.30
CA SER A 166 13.80 -0.78 -5.96
C SER A 166 13.18 0.06 -4.83
N ARG A 167 12.70 1.27 -5.12
CA ARG A 167 11.98 2.17 -4.21
C ARG A 167 10.46 2.07 -4.30
N LEU A 168 9.92 1.35 -5.27
CA LEU A 168 8.49 1.00 -5.25
C LEU A 168 8.21 0.04 -4.10
N SER A 169 7.14 0.30 -3.36
CA SER A 169 6.58 -0.64 -2.39
C SER A 169 5.13 -0.94 -2.70
N PHE A 170 4.57 -1.94 -2.03
CA PHE A 170 3.19 -2.36 -2.23
C PHE A 170 2.44 -2.44 -0.90
N ASN A 171 1.15 -2.16 -0.92
CA ASN A 171 0.27 -2.31 0.24
C ASN A 171 -0.93 -3.19 -0.12
N PHE A 172 -1.04 -4.34 0.55
CA PHE A 172 -2.03 -5.36 0.25
C PHE A 172 -2.86 -5.77 1.46
N ASP A 173 -4.06 -6.25 1.20
CA ASP A 173 -5.02 -6.69 2.19
C ASP A 173 -4.84 -8.16 2.56
N ILE A 174 -5.24 -8.53 3.77
CA ILE A 174 -5.28 -9.90 4.26
C ILE A 174 -6.62 -10.17 4.93
N HIS A 175 -7.56 -10.76 4.20
CA HIS A 175 -8.72 -11.41 4.81
C HIS A 175 -9.28 -12.55 3.95
N GLY A 176 -10.09 -13.41 4.55
CA GLY A 176 -10.72 -14.54 3.87
C GLY A 176 -9.91 -15.82 3.97
N ASN A 177 -9.76 -16.55 2.87
CA ASN A 177 -9.19 -17.90 2.86
C ASN A 177 -7.67 -17.87 3.13
N PHE A 178 -7.25 -18.59 4.17
CA PHE A 178 -5.87 -18.61 4.66
C PHE A 178 -4.83 -18.98 3.59
N PHE A 179 -5.01 -20.13 2.94
CA PHE A 179 -4.03 -20.64 1.97
C PHE A 179 -4.06 -19.86 0.66
N GLU A 180 -5.25 -19.36 0.27
CA GLU A 180 -5.37 -18.46 -0.88
C GLU A 180 -4.56 -17.18 -0.69
N GLN A 181 -4.61 -16.58 0.51
CA GLN A 181 -3.83 -15.38 0.82
C GLN A 181 -2.32 -15.65 0.81
N VAL A 182 -1.86 -16.76 1.39
CA VAL A 182 -0.45 -17.15 1.29
C VAL A 182 -0.02 -17.34 -0.17
N ALA A 183 -0.82 -18.06 -0.96
CA ALA A 183 -0.56 -18.28 -2.37
C ALA A 183 -0.55 -16.97 -3.18
N LYS A 184 -1.45 -16.04 -2.88
CA LYS A 184 -1.51 -14.68 -3.47
C LYS A 184 -0.17 -13.97 -3.38
N PHE A 185 0.41 -13.91 -2.19
CA PHE A 185 1.67 -13.18 -1.98
C PHE A 185 2.87 -13.88 -2.60
N ARG A 186 2.94 -15.22 -2.51
CA ARG A 186 4.00 -16.02 -3.15
C ARG A 186 3.97 -15.87 -4.67
N ALA A 187 2.78 -15.99 -5.27
CA ALA A 187 2.53 -15.81 -6.70
C ALA A 187 2.89 -14.39 -7.13
N GLY A 188 2.42 -13.40 -6.37
CA GLY A 188 2.70 -11.99 -6.60
C GLY A 188 4.18 -11.67 -6.69
N ARG A 189 4.99 -12.13 -5.73
CA ARG A 189 6.44 -11.91 -5.74
C ARG A 189 7.10 -12.47 -7.00
N ARG A 190 6.74 -13.71 -7.36
CA ARG A 190 7.32 -14.39 -8.53
C ARG A 190 6.92 -13.69 -9.83
N LEU A 191 5.65 -13.33 -9.97
CA LEU A 191 5.14 -12.62 -11.14
C LEU A 191 5.75 -11.23 -11.27
N TRP A 192 5.81 -10.44 -10.19
CA TRP A 192 6.41 -9.11 -10.21
C TRP A 192 7.89 -9.14 -10.64
N ALA A 193 8.66 -10.08 -10.10
CA ALA A 193 10.04 -10.27 -10.49
C ALA A 193 10.19 -10.58 -11.99
N ARG A 194 9.30 -11.43 -12.55
CA ARG A 194 9.26 -11.72 -13.99
C ARG A 194 8.88 -10.50 -14.82
N ILE A 195 7.86 -9.74 -14.41
CA ILE A 195 7.45 -8.51 -15.09
C ILE A 195 8.65 -7.56 -15.24
N LEU A 196 9.34 -7.25 -14.14
CA LEU A 196 10.47 -6.33 -14.21
C LEU A 196 11.64 -6.90 -15.03
N LYS A 197 11.93 -8.19 -14.90
CA LYS A 197 13.03 -8.83 -15.64
C LYS A 197 12.76 -8.95 -17.14
N GLU A 198 11.57 -9.38 -17.51
CA GLU A 198 11.23 -9.78 -18.87
C GLU A 198 10.66 -8.62 -19.69
N GLN A 199 9.88 -7.73 -19.08
CA GLN A 199 9.24 -6.59 -19.77
C GLN A 199 10.06 -5.30 -19.64
N TYR A 200 10.66 -5.07 -18.46
CA TYR A 200 11.44 -3.85 -18.19
C TYR A 200 12.96 -4.06 -18.22
N HIS A 201 13.41 -5.28 -18.48
CA HIS A 201 14.82 -5.65 -18.64
C HIS A 201 15.75 -5.15 -17.52
N THR A 202 15.24 -5.07 -16.28
CA THR A 202 16.05 -4.69 -15.11
C THR A 202 17.24 -5.62 -14.94
N GLN A 203 18.41 -5.05 -14.64
CA GLN A 203 19.63 -5.81 -14.37
C GLN A 203 19.86 -5.97 -12.86
N ASN A 204 19.27 -5.09 -12.04
CA ASN A 204 19.42 -5.11 -10.60
C ASN A 204 18.41 -6.06 -9.94
N PRO A 205 18.84 -7.15 -9.28
CA PRO A 205 17.92 -8.06 -8.57
C PRO A 205 17.08 -7.38 -7.49
N ARG A 206 17.55 -6.26 -6.91
CA ARG A 206 16.80 -5.50 -5.91
C ARG A 206 15.60 -4.76 -6.50
N SER A 207 15.66 -4.37 -7.77
CA SER A 207 14.53 -3.77 -8.47
C SER A 207 13.39 -4.78 -8.59
N MET A 208 13.70 -6.07 -8.73
CA MET A 208 12.73 -7.16 -8.85
C MET A 208 12.00 -7.50 -7.53
N TRP A 209 12.38 -6.90 -6.40
CA TRP A 209 11.76 -7.20 -5.11
C TRP A 209 10.37 -6.57 -4.99
N LEU A 210 9.36 -7.41 -4.76
CA LEU A 210 8.05 -6.96 -4.33
C LEU A 210 8.08 -6.73 -2.81
N ARG A 211 8.52 -5.53 -2.39
CA ARG A 211 8.50 -5.11 -0.99
C ARG A 211 7.09 -4.71 -0.61
N MET A 212 6.52 -5.35 0.40
CA MET A 212 5.13 -5.11 0.78
C MET A 212 4.92 -4.87 2.26
N ILE A 213 4.02 -3.94 2.55
CA ILE A 213 3.21 -3.96 3.76
C ILE A 213 1.95 -4.79 3.46
N ALA A 214 1.59 -5.70 4.35
CA ALA A 214 0.32 -6.40 4.23
C ALA A 214 -0.28 -6.68 5.60
N GLY A 215 -1.59 -6.53 5.67
CA GLY A 215 -2.31 -6.43 6.93
C GLY A 215 -3.81 -6.56 6.72
N GLY A 216 -4.54 -6.85 7.79
CA GLY A 216 -5.96 -7.14 7.70
C GLY A 216 -6.79 -6.00 7.12
N GLY A 217 -7.91 -6.35 6.50
CA GLY A 217 -8.94 -5.44 5.99
C GLY A 217 -10.04 -5.19 7.02
N GLY A 218 -10.52 -3.96 7.11
CA GLY A 218 -11.72 -3.64 7.89
C GLY A 218 -12.92 -4.48 7.46
N GLY A 219 -13.03 -4.80 6.16
CA GLY A 219 -14.06 -5.67 5.59
C GLY A 219 -14.02 -7.13 6.08
N GLY A 220 -12.93 -7.56 6.75
CA GLY A 220 -12.84 -8.86 7.40
C GLY A 220 -13.35 -8.91 8.85
N LEU A 221 -13.62 -7.75 9.45
CA LEU A 221 -13.99 -7.61 10.86
C LEU A 221 -15.51 -7.54 11.04
N THR A 222 -15.98 -7.94 12.23
CA THR A 222 -17.41 -7.85 12.58
C THR A 222 -17.64 -6.87 13.73
N ILE A 223 -18.76 -6.15 13.69
CA ILE A 223 -19.21 -5.29 14.80
C ILE A 223 -19.70 -6.18 15.95
N GLU A 224 -20.46 -7.22 15.63
CA GLU A 224 -20.98 -8.18 16.59
C GLU A 224 -19.86 -9.06 17.12
N GLN A 225 -19.83 -9.21 18.45
CA GLN A 225 -18.83 -10.00 19.17
C GLN A 225 -17.39 -9.63 18.73
N PRO A 226 -16.98 -8.36 18.90
CA PRO A 226 -15.75 -7.84 18.32
C PRO A 226 -14.50 -8.55 18.86
N GLU A 227 -14.57 -9.21 20.02
CA GLU A 227 -13.47 -10.06 20.53
C GLU A 227 -13.14 -11.23 19.59
N ASN A 228 -14.08 -11.71 18.77
CA ASN A 228 -13.78 -12.71 17.74
C ASN A 228 -12.80 -12.16 16.69
N ASN A 229 -12.72 -10.84 16.51
CA ASN A 229 -11.74 -10.20 15.63
C ASN A 229 -10.31 -10.35 16.17
N ILE A 230 -10.10 -10.60 17.46
CA ILE A 230 -8.76 -10.94 18.00
C ILE A 230 -8.28 -12.26 17.37
N VAL A 231 -9.15 -13.25 17.29
CA VAL A 231 -8.85 -14.55 16.68
C VAL A 231 -8.67 -14.42 15.17
N ARG A 232 -9.54 -13.66 14.49
CA ARG A 232 -9.36 -13.36 13.05
C ARG A 232 -8.03 -12.66 12.79
N GLY A 233 -7.72 -11.64 13.59
CA GLY A 233 -6.47 -10.89 13.53
C GLY A 233 -5.24 -11.78 13.75
N ALA A 234 -5.29 -12.73 14.68
CA ALA A 234 -4.21 -13.69 14.88
C ALA A 234 -3.95 -14.53 13.62
N TYR A 235 -5.00 -14.97 12.91
CA TYR A 235 -4.83 -15.66 11.63
C TYR A 235 -4.34 -14.74 10.51
N TYR A 236 -4.80 -13.50 10.43
CA TYR A 236 -4.30 -12.53 9.45
C TYR A 236 -2.81 -12.23 9.67
N ALA A 237 -2.40 -12.11 10.92
CA ALA A 237 -0.99 -11.95 11.29
C ALA A 237 -0.16 -13.17 10.90
N LEU A 238 -0.68 -14.38 11.16
CA LEU A 238 -0.03 -15.62 10.76
C LEU A 238 0.11 -15.72 9.24
N ILE A 239 -0.93 -15.38 8.47
CA ILE A 239 -0.87 -15.32 7.00
C ILE A 239 0.23 -14.34 6.57
N SER A 240 0.25 -13.14 7.14
CA SER A 240 1.24 -12.10 6.81
C SER A 240 2.67 -12.61 7.04
N ALA A 241 2.93 -13.21 8.20
CA ALA A 241 4.23 -13.78 8.54
C ALA A 241 4.64 -14.92 7.59
N LEU A 242 3.76 -15.90 7.36
CA LEU A 242 4.02 -17.03 6.44
C LEU A 242 4.15 -16.57 4.98
N SER A 243 3.61 -15.41 4.66
CA SER A 243 3.69 -14.82 3.33
C SER A 243 4.99 -14.04 3.11
N GLY A 244 5.86 -13.86 4.10
CA GLY A 244 7.13 -13.14 3.93
C GLY A 244 6.95 -11.64 3.69
N THR A 245 6.02 -11.01 4.38
CA THR A 245 5.76 -9.57 4.33
C THR A 245 6.90 -8.80 5.02
N GLN A 246 7.22 -7.59 4.55
CA GLN A 246 8.28 -6.76 5.16
C GLN A 246 7.74 -5.92 6.31
N THR A 247 6.45 -5.59 6.26
CA THR A 247 5.76 -4.84 7.31
C THR A 247 4.36 -5.40 7.45
N MET A 248 3.89 -5.50 8.69
CA MET A 248 2.55 -5.94 9.01
C MET A 248 1.77 -4.80 9.65
N ALA A 249 0.57 -4.52 9.13
CA ALA A 249 -0.38 -3.59 9.74
C ALA A 249 -1.61 -4.40 10.21
N LEU A 250 -1.61 -4.83 11.46
CA LEU A 250 -2.71 -5.63 11.97
C LEU A 250 -3.82 -4.74 12.52
N CYS A 251 -5.02 -4.84 11.94
CA CYS A 251 -6.20 -4.17 12.49
C CYS A 251 -6.48 -4.60 13.93
N SER A 252 -6.99 -3.66 14.70
CA SER A 252 -7.45 -3.87 16.06
C SER A 252 -8.87 -4.42 16.08
N TYR A 253 -9.22 -5.13 17.15
CA TYR A 253 -10.47 -5.88 17.20
C TYR A 253 -11.74 -5.01 17.19
N ASP A 254 -11.61 -3.73 17.53
CA ASP A 254 -12.68 -2.71 17.57
C ASP A 254 -12.77 -1.85 16.29
N GLU A 255 -11.92 -2.10 15.28
CA GLU A 255 -11.84 -1.28 14.06
C GLU A 255 -13.03 -1.40 13.11
N ALA A 256 -13.93 -2.37 13.33
CA ALA A 256 -15.18 -2.48 12.57
C ALA A 256 -16.13 -1.28 12.79
N TYR A 257 -15.99 -0.53 13.89
CA TYR A 257 -16.90 0.59 14.21
C TYR A 257 -16.21 1.82 14.81
N THR A 258 -14.92 1.79 15.14
CA THR A 258 -14.21 2.96 15.66
C THR A 258 -12.72 2.94 15.34
N ILE A 259 -12.04 4.08 15.47
CA ILE A 259 -10.58 4.09 15.50
C ILE A 259 -10.09 3.40 16.78
N PRO A 260 -8.98 2.66 16.74
CA PRO A 260 -8.66 1.70 17.77
C PRO A 260 -8.38 2.37 19.12
N THR A 261 -8.88 1.76 20.19
CA THR A 261 -8.47 2.12 21.54
C THR A 261 -7.02 1.70 21.80
N GLU A 262 -6.36 2.32 22.78
CA GLU A 262 -4.98 1.94 23.15
C GLU A 262 -4.87 0.44 23.53
N LYS A 263 -5.90 -0.09 24.21
CA LYS A 263 -5.95 -1.51 24.57
C LYS A 263 -6.03 -2.39 23.33
N ALA A 264 -6.89 -2.05 22.36
CA ALA A 264 -7.05 -2.83 21.15
C ALA A 264 -5.79 -2.80 20.28
N ALA A 265 -5.20 -1.63 20.08
CA ALA A 265 -3.91 -1.48 19.39
C ALA A 265 -2.78 -2.29 20.07
N ARG A 266 -2.75 -2.28 21.41
CA ARG A 266 -1.77 -3.08 22.18
C ARG A 266 -1.96 -4.58 21.98
N ILE A 267 -3.20 -5.06 21.89
CA ILE A 267 -3.48 -6.48 21.59
C ILE A 267 -2.93 -6.83 20.20
N SER A 268 -3.20 -6.02 19.18
CA SER A 268 -2.66 -6.23 17.83
C SER A 268 -1.13 -6.27 17.81
N LEU A 269 -0.48 -5.35 18.54
CA LEU A 269 0.98 -5.35 18.69
C LEU A 269 1.49 -6.62 19.38
N ARG A 270 0.82 -7.07 20.46
CA ARG A 270 1.19 -8.29 21.19
C ARG A 270 1.01 -9.54 20.34
N THR A 271 -0.03 -9.61 19.50
CA THR A 271 -0.22 -10.70 18.54
C THR A 271 1.00 -10.84 17.62
N MET A 272 1.50 -9.73 17.07
CA MET A 272 2.69 -9.75 16.21
C MET A 272 3.95 -10.18 16.98
N GLN A 273 4.11 -9.70 18.22
CA GLN A 273 5.26 -10.05 19.07
C GLN A 273 5.26 -11.52 19.48
N ILE A 274 4.12 -12.10 19.80
CA ILE A 274 3.99 -13.53 20.11
C ILE A 274 4.42 -14.36 18.90
N LEU A 275 4.01 -13.99 17.68
CA LEU A 275 4.45 -14.70 16.47
C LEU A 275 5.97 -14.66 16.29
N ILE A 276 6.60 -13.51 16.55
CA ILE A 276 8.05 -13.30 16.40
C ILE A 276 8.83 -14.04 17.48
N GLU A 277 8.45 -13.89 18.75
CA GLU A 277 9.27 -14.26 19.90
C GLU A 277 8.93 -15.63 20.50
N GLU A 278 7.70 -16.13 20.30
CA GLU A 278 7.20 -17.32 21.00
C GLU A 278 6.84 -18.48 20.06
N MET A 279 6.43 -18.20 18.82
CA MET A 279 5.83 -19.21 17.93
C MET A 279 6.79 -19.83 16.91
N GLY A 280 8.06 -19.38 16.85
CA GLY A 280 9.08 -19.91 15.94
C GLY A 280 8.86 -19.53 14.46
N LEU A 281 8.00 -18.55 14.17
CA LEU A 281 7.72 -18.11 12.79
C LEU A 281 8.92 -17.44 12.11
N CYS A 282 9.95 -17.09 12.88
CA CYS A 282 11.20 -16.53 12.39
C CYS A 282 12.34 -17.56 12.28
N ASP A 283 12.10 -18.84 12.60
CA ASP A 283 13.16 -19.86 12.66
C ASP A 283 13.60 -20.36 11.27
N THR A 284 12.74 -20.22 10.25
CA THR A 284 13.07 -20.60 8.86
C THR A 284 12.35 -19.71 7.85
N VAL A 285 12.92 -19.63 6.64
CA VAL A 285 12.33 -18.91 5.50
C VAL A 285 11.34 -19.81 4.76
N ASP A 286 10.18 -19.25 4.39
CA ASP A 286 9.08 -19.89 3.64
C ASP A 286 8.79 -21.34 4.09
N PRO A 287 8.34 -21.56 5.35
CA PRO A 287 8.11 -22.91 5.89
C PRO A 287 7.05 -23.73 5.14
N LEU A 288 6.28 -23.09 4.24
CA LEU A 288 5.28 -23.74 3.39
C LEU A 288 5.85 -24.20 2.04
N ALA A 289 7.12 -23.91 1.75
CA ALA A 289 7.79 -24.33 0.53
C ALA A 289 7.77 -25.86 0.37
N GLY A 290 7.43 -26.31 -0.83
CA GLY A 290 7.33 -27.74 -1.16
C GLY A 290 6.02 -28.41 -0.75
N SER A 291 5.11 -27.71 -0.04
CA SER A 291 3.75 -28.20 0.16
C SER A 291 3.02 -28.34 -1.18
N TYR A 292 2.65 -29.57 -1.57
CA TYR A 292 1.98 -29.82 -2.85
C TYR A 292 0.75 -28.93 -3.07
N TYR A 293 -0.03 -28.70 -2.02
CA TYR A 293 -1.22 -27.87 -2.07
C TYR A 293 -0.87 -26.39 -2.26
N VAL A 294 0.03 -25.83 -1.44
CA VAL A 294 0.39 -24.41 -1.50
C VAL A 294 1.12 -24.09 -2.79
N GLU A 295 2.00 -24.95 -3.28
CA GLU A 295 2.69 -24.75 -4.56
C GLU A 295 1.73 -24.79 -5.76
N THR A 296 0.80 -25.74 -5.76
CA THR A 296 -0.23 -25.83 -6.80
C THR A 296 -1.12 -24.58 -6.80
N LEU A 297 -1.58 -24.16 -5.61
CA LEU A 297 -2.41 -22.98 -5.46
C LEU A 297 -1.66 -21.70 -5.86
N THR A 298 -0.36 -21.61 -5.55
CA THR A 298 0.51 -20.50 -5.95
C THR A 298 0.62 -20.41 -7.47
N ASN A 299 0.81 -21.53 -8.16
CA ASN A 299 0.87 -21.56 -9.63
C ASN A 299 -0.46 -21.15 -10.28
N GLN A 300 -1.57 -21.66 -9.77
CA GLN A 300 -2.91 -21.31 -10.25
C GLN A 300 -3.23 -19.83 -9.98
N MET A 301 -2.84 -19.31 -8.83
CA MET A 301 -3.01 -17.90 -8.48
C MET A 301 -2.22 -16.99 -9.42
N GLU A 302 -0.97 -17.32 -9.73
CA GLU A 302 -0.16 -16.57 -10.71
C GLU A 302 -0.82 -16.56 -12.09
N GLU A 303 -1.31 -17.72 -12.57
CA GLU A 303 -2.01 -17.82 -13.85
C GLU A 303 -3.22 -16.89 -13.89
N ARG A 304 -4.03 -16.91 -12.83
CA ARG A 304 -5.23 -16.08 -12.72
C ARG A 304 -4.90 -14.60 -12.66
N ILE A 305 -3.86 -14.21 -11.91
CA ILE A 305 -3.41 -12.81 -11.84
C ILE A 305 -2.94 -12.36 -13.21
N ARG A 306 -2.13 -13.16 -13.90
CA ARG A 306 -1.66 -12.84 -15.26
C ARG A 306 -2.82 -12.73 -16.25
N GLY A 307 -3.75 -13.69 -16.24
CA GLY A 307 -4.94 -13.63 -17.10
C GLY A 307 -5.76 -12.36 -16.88
N ALA A 308 -5.98 -11.94 -15.63
CA ALA A 308 -6.67 -10.69 -15.32
C ALA A 308 -5.90 -9.44 -15.78
N MET A 309 -4.56 -9.46 -15.75
CA MET A 309 -3.73 -8.39 -16.32
C MET A 309 -3.84 -8.36 -17.85
N ASP A 310 -3.76 -9.51 -18.51
CA ASP A 310 -3.83 -9.64 -19.97
C ASP A 310 -5.20 -9.18 -20.49
N GLU A 311 -6.29 -9.55 -19.81
CA GLU A 311 -7.65 -9.09 -20.10
C GLU A 311 -7.78 -7.56 -20.02
N LEU A 312 -7.12 -6.94 -19.03
CA LEU A 312 -7.13 -5.50 -18.85
C LEU A 312 -6.28 -4.79 -19.92
N ASP A 313 -5.09 -5.32 -20.22
CA ASP A 313 -4.19 -4.80 -21.24
C ASP A 313 -4.85 -4.88 -22.63
N ALA A 314 -5.58 -5.97 -22.94
CA ALA A 314 -6.38 -6.11 -24.15
C ALA A 314 -7.50 -5.06 -24.30
N GLN A 315 -7.93 -4.46 -23.19
CA GLN A 315 -8.92 -3.38 -23.18
C GLN A 315 -8.28 -1.98 -23.07
N GLY A 316 -6.99 -1.84 -23.40
CA GLY A 316 -6.29 -0.56 -23.42
C GLY A 316 -5.58 -0.19 -22.11
N GLY A 317 -5.50 -1.11 -21.15
CA GLY A 317 -4.75 -0.93 -19.91
C GLY A 317 -5.48 -0.18 -18.80
N ILE A 318 -4.82 -0.07 -17.65
CA ILE A 318 -5.44 0.41 -16.41
C ILE A 318 -5.86 1.89 -16.45
N VAL A 319 -5.07 2.76 -17.08
CA VAL A 319 -5.31 4.22 -17.05
C VAL A 319 -6.59 4.59 -17.81
N PRO A 320 -6.81 4.14 -19.07
CA PRO A 320 -8.10 4.33 -19.74
C PRO A 320 -9.25 3.64 -19.01
N ALA A 321 -9.04 2.42 -18.50
CA ALA A 321 -10.09 1.68 -17.80
C ALA A 321 -10.59 2.39 -16.53
N ILE A 322 -9.70 3.05 -15.79
CA ILE A 322 -10.05 3.91 -14.65
C ILE A 322 -10.79 5.17 -15.12
N ALA A 323 -10.27 5.85 -16.14
CA ALA A 323 -10.86 7.10 -16.64
C ALA A 323 -12.28 6.90 -17.19
N GLU A 324 -12.56 5.73 -17.74
CA GLU A 324 -13.87 5.33 -18.29
C GLU A 324 -14.80 4.69 -17.26
N GLY A 325 -14.36 4.49 -16.01
CA GLY A 325 -15.18 3.87 -14.96
C GLY A 325 -15.31 2.34 -15.04
N ARG A 326 -14.56 1.67 -15.94
CA ARG A 326 -14.69 0.22 -16.17
C ARG A 326 -14.22 -0.61 -14.98
N ILE A 327 -13.10 -0.23 -14.35
CA ILE A 327 -12.57 -0.93 -13.17
C ILE A 327 -13.52 -0.79 -11.98
N GLN A 328 -14.04 0.41 -11.76
CA GLN A 328 -15.00 0.75 -10.71
C GLN A 328 -16.28 -0.08 -10.85
N ASN A 329 -16.79 -0.23 -12.07
CA ASN A 329 -17.94 -1.07 -12.37
C ASN A 329 -17.65 -2.56 -12.12
N ALA A 330 -16.47 -3.05 -12.53
CA ALA A 330 -16.08 -4.44 -12.31
C ALA A 330 -15.97 -4.80 -10.82
N ILE A 331 -15.40 -3.89 -10.02
CA ILE A 331 -15.25 -4.07 -8.57
C ILE A 331 -16.61 -3.96 -7.87
N SER A 332 -17.44 -2.97 -8.23
CA SER A 332 -18.80 -2.85 -7.69
C SER A 332 -19.64 -4.10 -7.97
N ARG A 333 -19.52 -4.68 -9.16
CA ARG A 333 -20.19 -5.94 -9.50
C ARG A 333 -19.69 -7.10 -8.64
N GLN A 334 -18.37 -7.24 -8.49
CA GLN A 334 -17.79 -8.28 -7.63
C GLN A 334 -18.22 -8.13 -6.17
N ALA A 335 -18.36 -6.89 -5.67
CA ALA A 335 -18.86 -6.60 -4.34
C ALA A 335 -20.31 -7.05 -4.16
N TYR A 336 -21.15 -6.83 -5.18
CA TYR A 336 -22.57 -7.22 -5.18
C TYR A 336 -22.78 -8.75 -5.24
N GLU A 337 -21.89 -9.47 -5.91
CA GLU A 337 -21.96 -10.94 -6.04
C GLU A 337 -21.46 -11.72 -4.80
N ARG A 338 -20.76 -11.03 -3.88
CA ARG A 338 -20.14 -11.63 -2.69
C ARG A 338 -21.13 -11.84 -1.55
#